data_AF-A0A537YZP9-F1
#
_entry.id   AF-A0A537YZP9-F1
#
_cell.length_a   1.000
_cell.length_b   1.000
_cell.length_c   1.000
_cell.angle_alpha   90.00
_cell.angle_beta   90.00
_cell.angle_gamma   90.00
#
_symmetry.space_group_name_H-M   'P 1'
#
loop_
_entity.id
_entity.type
_entity.pdbx_description
1 polymer ?
#
loop_
_entity_poly.entity_id
_entity_poly.type
_entity_poly.pdbx_seq_one_letter_code
_entity_poly.pdbx_strand_id
1 'polypeptide(L)'
;MARAMGAGPPSVSSSPDRRLPDITGLSAEAVDAMAGLWRLPAVAVRAPPPVVGGVAPDVPDPASVRGARVITMGVTWATPLTGLALARLGVDVTRIEHPRRPDPFPLRDALADGQRRVGLDLDDPRDRERMLQLLEESDLLIDGNTPRVLRNFGLAPEVLAREFPKLRQLALTAFSDDDRPGYGLAAECRGGWAARTDPPRLGRTSTVDPIAGLIAAVTAVNLLATTPVAPVRLGLDTGVAYLFDVVHRRRSKEGGRFSEGGRL
;
A
#
# COMPACT_ATOMS: atom_id res chain seq x y z
N MET A 1 -14.11 3.02 -60.87
CA MET A 1 -14.02 4.33 -60.17
C MET A 1 -15.43 4.64 -59.66
N ALA A 2 -15.76 4.83 -58.39
CA ALA A 2 -15.01 5.28 -57.22
C ALA A 2 -15.54 4.61 -55.93
N ARG A 3 -14.66 4.41 -54.94
CA ARG A 3 -14.97 3.90 -53.59
C ARG A 3 -15.70 5.00 -52.79
N ALA A 4 -16.82 4.66 -52.17
CA ALA A 4 -17.42 5.45 -51.10
C ALA A 4 -16.49 5.42 -49.87
N MET A 5 -15.94 6.58 -49.52
CA MET A 5 -15.11 6.74 -48.32
C MET A 5 -16.03 6.81 -47.10
N GLY A 6 -15.90 5.83 -46.21
CA GLY A 6 -16.59 5.80 -44.93
C GLY A 6 -16.18 6.98 -44.06
N ALA A 7 -17.16 7.57 -43.37
CA ALA A 7 -16.95 8.60 -42.37
C ALA A 7 -15.93 8.11 -41.32
N GLY A 8 -14.83 8.85 -41.18
CA GLY A 8 -13.84 8.61 -40.12
C GLY A 8 -14.47 8.78 -38.73
N PRO A 9 -13.78 8.30 -37.67
CA PRO A 9 -14.27 8.47 -36.30
C PRO A 9 -14.52 9.95 -36.00
N PRO A 10 -15.53 10.28 -35.19
CA PRO A 10 -15.86 11.68 -34.88
C PRO A 10 -14.62 12.38 -34.32
N SER A 11 -14.21 13.46 -34.98
CA SER A 11 -13.14 14.32 -34.53
C SER A 11 -13.49 14.86 -33.14
N VAL A 12 -12.64 14.60 -32.15
CA VAL A 12 -12.75 15.23 -30.84
C VAL A 12 -12.61 16.74 -31.05
N SER A 13 -13.73 17.46 -30.96
CA SER A 13 -13.75 18.92 -30.97
C SER A 13 -12.85 19.43 -29.85
N SER A 14 -11.71 20.00 -30.22
CA SER A 14 -10.84 20.73 -29.30
C SER A 14 -11.51 22.06 -28.95
N SER A 15 -12.41 22.05 -27.96
CA SER A 15 -12.96 23.31 -27.43
C SER A 15 -11.80 24.19 -26.94
N PRO A 16 -11.71 25.46 -27.40
CA PRO A 16 -10.58 26.36 -27.12
C PRO A 16 -10.52 26.84 -25.65
N ASP A 17 -11.52 26.52 -24.83
CA ASP A 17 -11.69 27.03 -23.46
C ASP A 17 -11.29 26.05 -22.34
N ARG A 18 -10.63 24.92 -22.64
CA ARG A 18 -10.02 24.09 -21.59
C ARG A 18 -8.69 24.69 -21.13
N ARG A 19 -8.70 25.90 -20.59
CA ARG A 19 -7.59 26.35 -19.74
C ARG A 19 -7.64 25.52 -18.47
N LEU A 20 -6.56 24.81 -18.19
CA LEU A 20 -6.40 24.19 -16.87
C LEU A 20 -6.53 25.29 -15.82
N PRO A 21 -7.20 25.03 -14.68
CA PRO A 21 -7.27 26.00 -13.60
C PRO A 21 -5.87 26.46 -13.21
N ASP A 22 -5.66 27.77 -13.07
CA ASP A 22 -4.41 28.30 -12.54
C ASP A 22 -4.33 27.96 -11.05
N ILE A 23 -3.53 26.96 -10.73
CA ILE A 23 -3.31 26.51 -9.34
C ILE A 23 -2.10 27.19 -8.69
N THR A 24 -1.36 28.04 -9.41
CA THR A 24 -0.10 28.62 -8.91
C THR A 24 -0.30 29.59 -7.75
N GLY A 25 -1.50 30.17 -7.62
CA GLY A 25 -1.90 30.99 -6.48
C GLY A 25 -2.52 30.22 -5.31
N LEU A 26 -2.70 28.90 -5.43
CA LEU A 26 -3.29 28.07 -4.37
C LEU A 26 -2.22 27.55 -3.41
N SER A 27 -2.55 27.46 -2.12
CA SER A 27 -1.68 26.76 -1.16
C SER A 27 -1.67 25.25 -1.44
N ALA A 28 -0.63 24.56 -0.96
CA ALA A 28 -0.54 23.10 -1.09
C ALA A 28 -1.75 22.39 -0.45
N GLU A 29 -2.25 22.91 0.68
CA GLU A 29 -3.42 22.40 1.39
C GLU A 29 -4.70 22.62 0.59
N ALA A 30 -4.85 23.77 -0.07
CA ALA A 30 -5.99 24.04 -0.95
C ALA A 30 -6.01 23.08 -2.14
N VAL A 31 -4.85 22.80 -2.73
CA VAL A 31 -4.72 21.82 -3.81
C VAL A 31 -5.03 20.39 -3.33
N ASP A 32 -4.53 19.98 -2.15
CA ASP A 32 -4.84 18.67 -1.53
C ASP A 32 -6.35 18.53 -1.26
N ALA A 33 -6.99 19.57 -0.70
CA ALA A 33 -8.43 19.57 -0.44
C ALA A 33 -9.25 19.40 -1.73
N MET A 34 -8.87 20.12 -2.80
CA MET A 34 -9.50 19.97 -4.12
C MET A 34 -9.24 18.57 -4.72
N ALA A 35 -8.02 18.04 -4.59
CA ALA A 35 -7.69 16.67 -5.00
C ALA A 35 -8.54 15.65 -4.25
N GLY A 36 -8.86 15.91 -2.98
CA GLY A 36 -9.80 15.17 -2.15
C GLY A 36 -11.16 14.96 -2.79
N LEU A 37 -11.77 16.04 -3.30
CA LEU A 37 -13.10 16.01 -3.95
C LEU A 37 -13.17 15.05 -5.13
N TRP A 38 -12.07 14.94 -5.88
CA TRP A 38 -11.95 14.11 -7.07
C TRP A 38 -11.21 12.79 -6.83
N ARG A 39 -10.86 12.49 -5.57
CA ARG A 39 -10.04 11.33 -5.16
C ARG A 39 -8.75 11.18 -5.96
N LEU A 40 -8.10 12.30 -6.28
CA LEU A 40 -6.84 12.31 -7.00
C LEU A 40 -5.68 11.93 -6.07
N PRO A 41 -4.63 11.25 -6.58
CA PRO A 41 -3.46 10.84 -5.81
C PRO A 41 -2.47 12.00 -5.59
N ALA A 42 -2.99 13.18 -5.23
CA ALA A 42 -2.23 14.39 -4.93
C ALA A 42 -2.49 14.79 -3.49
N VAL A 43 -1.42 15.06 -2.75
CA VAL A 43 -1.45 15.40 -1.33
C VAL A 43 -0.43 16.49 -1.04
N ALA A 44 -0.72 17.32 -0.04
CA ALA A 44 0.22 18.33 0.43
C ALA A 44 1.41 17.65 1.13
N VAL A 45 2.58 18.26 1.05
CA VAL A 45 3.69 17.93 1.93
C VAL A 45 3.30 18.36 3.34
N ARG A 46 3.43 17.45 4.31
CA ARG A 46 3.12 17.70 5.71
C ARG A 46 4.38 17.62 6.54
N ALA A 47 4.35 18.27 7.71
CA ALA A 47 5.33 17.95 8.75
C ALA A 47 5.15 16.48 9.18
N PRO A 48 6.22 15.80 9.65
CA PRO A 48 6.08 14.48 10.24
C PRO A 48 5.00 14.49 11.33
N PRO A 49 4.02 13.57 11.32
CA PRO A 49 2.98 13.56 12.33
C PRO A 49 3.59 13.33 13.73
N PRO A 50 2.96 13.86 14.80
CA PRO A 50 3.39 13.59 16.16
C PRO A 50 3.35 12.09 16.42
N VAL A 51 4.36 11.59 17.13
CA VAL A 51 4.50 10.18 17.47
C VAL A 51 3.28 9.72 18.27
N VAL A 52 2.39 8.94 17.66
CA VAL A 52 1.37 8.20 18.40
C VAL A 52 2.01 6.90 18.84
N GLY A 53 2.31 6.80 20.13
CA GLY A 53 2.94 5.62 20.72
C GLY A 53 2.19 4.35 20.35
N GLY A 54 2.90 3.40 19.76
CA GLY A 54 2.41 2.08 19.42
C GLY A 54 3.62 1.18 19.31
N VAL A 55 3.80 0.39 20.36
CA VAL A 55 4.74 -0.74 20.54
C VAL A 55 5.31 -1.20 19.20
N ALA A 56 6.64 -1.16 19.04
CA ALA A 56 7.31 -2.04 18.10
C ALA A 56 6.77 -3.43 18.43
N PRO A 57 5.85 -3.99 17.65
CA PRO A 57 5.07 -5.10 18.15
C PRO A 57 6.07 -6.21 18.47
N ASP A 58 5.98 -6.76 19.69
CA ASP A 58 6.87 -7.84 20.10
C ASP A 58 6.91 -8.84 18.95
N VAL A 59 8.08 -9.09 18.39
CA VAL A 59 8.17 -9.98 17.23
C VAL A 59 8.04 -11.39 17.80
N PRO A 60 6.94 -12.12 17.55
CA PRO A 60 6.85 -13.51 17.94
C PRO A 60 8.02 -14.27 17.29
N ASP A 61 8.41 -15.41 17.88
CA ASP A 61 9.40 -16.28 17.25
C ASP A 61 9.01 -16.51 15.77
N PRO A 62 9.87 -16.18 14.78
CA PRO A 62 9.55 -16.39 13.37
C PRO A 62 9.22 -17.86 13.04
N ALA A 63 9.63 -18.82 13.88
CA ALA A 63 9.21 -20.21 13.76
C ALA A 63 7.70 -20.42 14.02
N SER A 64 7.06 -19.54 14.80
CA SER A 64 5.63 -19.63 15.17
C SER A 64 4.67 -19.47 13.98
N VAL A 65 5.14 -18.91 12.86
CA VAL A 65 4.31 -18.66 11.67
C VAL A 65 4.59 -19.64 10.53
N ARG A 66 5.51 -20.59 10.72
CA ARG A 66 5.84 -21.59 9.69
C ARG A 66 4.61 -22.41 9.33
N GLY A 67 4.36 -22.58 8.02
CA GLY A 67 3.23 -23.33 7.51
C GLY A 67 1.88 -22.59 7.53
N ALA A 68 1.82 -21.36 8.06
CA ALA A 68 0.64 -20.52 7.89
C ALA A 68 0.39 -20.24 6.40
N ARG A 69 -0.88 -20.10 6.02
CA ARG A 69 -1.32 -19.83 4.65
C ARG A 69 -1.72 -18.37 4.51
N VAL A 70 -1.04 -17.63 3.63
CA VAL A 70 -1.26 -16.20 3.46
C VAL A 70 -1.58 -15.90 2.01
N ILE A 71 -2.64 -15.13 1.78
CA ILE A 71 -2.92 -14.54 0.47
C ILE A 71 -2.40 -13.11 0.44
N THR A 72 -1.69 -12.76 -0.63
CA THR A 72 -1.33 -11.38 -0.92
C THR A 72 -2.00 -10.90 -2.20
N MET A 73 -2.61 -9.71 -2.14
CA MET A 73 -3.18 -8.99 -3.28
C MET A 73 -2.55 -7.61 -3.33
N GLY A 74 -1.86 -7.27 -4.41
CA GLY A 74 -1.22 -5.97 -4.52
C GLY A 74 -0.04 -6.00 -5.48
N VAL A 75 0.40 -4.82 -5.88
CA VAL A 75 1.46 -4.63 -6.88
C VAL A 75 2.56 -3.74 -6.33
N THR A 76 3.66 -3.65 -7.07
CA THR A 76 4.81 -2.80 -6.80
C THR A 76 5.68 -3.24 -5.63
N TRP A 77 5.72 -2.48 -4.54
CA TRP A 77 6.72 -2.65 -3.49
C TRP A 77 6.14 -3.25 -2.21
N ALA A 78 5.29 -2.52 -1.49
CA ALA A 78 4.99 -2.81 -0.09
C ALA A 78 4.39 -4.22 0.10
N THR A 79 3.28 -4.54 -0.57
CA THR A 79 2.64 -5.86 -0.46
C THR A 79 3.51 -7.00 -1.02
N PRO A 80 4.11 -6.88 -2.23
CA PRO A 80 5.07 -7.88 -2.71
C PRO A 80 6.25 -8.15 -1.76
N LEU A 81 6.82 -7.11 -1.16
CA LEU A 81 7.92 -7.24 -0.20
C LEU A 81 7.46 -7.92 1.10
N THR A 82 6.25 -7.61 1.58
CA THR A 82 5.64 -8.33 2.70
C THR A 82 5.51 -9.82 2.40
N GLY A 83 5.00 -10.17 1.22
CA GLY A 83 4.89 -11.56 0.77
C GLY A 83 6.27 -12.25 0.72
N LEU A 84 7.30 -11.57 0.21
CA LEU A 84 8.65 -12.12 0.13
C LEU A 84 9.20 -12.38 1.53
N ALA A 85 9.07 -11.41 2.43
CA ALA A 85 9.53 -11.55 3.80
C ALA A 85 8.86 -12.75 4.52
N LEU A 86 7.54 -12.89 4.38
CA LEU A 86 6.80 -14.02 4.96
C LEU A 86 7.20 -15.36 4.34
N ALA A 87 7.35 -15.45 3.01
CA ALA A 87 7.81 -16.65 2.34
C ALA A 87 9.20 -17.10 2.85
N ARG A 88 10.10 -16.13 3.11
CA ARG A 88 11.43 -16.41 3.71
C ARG A 88 11.36 -16.91 5.15
N LEU A 89 10.25 -16.70 5.85
CA LEU A 89 9.97 -17.27 7.17
C LEU A 89 9.32 -18.66 7.10
N GLY A 90 9.06 -19.20 5.91
CA GLY A 90 8.42 -20.51 5.71
C GLY A 90 6.89 -20.47 5.79
N VAL A 91 6.29 -19.30 5.57
CA VAL A 91 4.85 -19.14 5.35
C VAL A 91 4.52 -19.57 3.91
N ASP A 92 3.42 -20.29 3.71
CA ASP A 92 2.88 -20.58 2.38
C ASP A 92 2.15 -19.34 1.84
N VAL A 93 2.85 -18.57 1.02
CA VAL A 93 2.34 -17.31 0.47
C VAL A 93 1.81 -17.53 -0.94
N THR A 94 0.52 -17.27 -1.13
CA THR A 94 -0.15 -17.25 -2.43
C THR A 94 -0.39 -15.82 -2.88
N ARG A 95 0.33 -15.39 -3.91
CA ARG A 95 0.17 -14.09 -4.55
C ARG A 95 -0.89 -14.17 -5.64
N ILE A 96 -1.93 -13.37 -5.50
CA ILE A 96 -3.03 -13.26 -6.46
C ILE A 96 -2.74 -12.06 -7.38
N GLU A 97 -2.70 -12.33 -8.69
CA GLU A 97 -2.50 -11.30 -9.71
C GLU A 97 -3.56 -11.42 -10.79
N HIS A 98 -3.88 -10.31 -11.46
CA HIS A 98 -4.78 -10.39 -12.60
C HIS A 98 -4.02 -10.97 -13.83
N PRO A 99 -4.53 -12.01 -14.49
CA PRO A 99 -3.78 -12.77 -15.51
C PRO A 99 -3.39 -11.93 -16.74
N ARG A 100 -4.18 -10.89 -17.04
CA ARG A 100 -3.93 -9.97 -18.18
C ARG A 100 -3.33 -8.62 -17.79
N ARG A 101 -3.11 -8.39 -16.49
CA ARG A 101 -2.61 -7.13 -15.94
C ARG A 101 -1.57 -7.45 -14.86
N PRO A 102 -0.42 -8.02 -15.25
CA PRO A 102 0.61 -8.36 -14.29
C PRO A 102 1.16 -7.08 -13.66
N ASP A 103 1.76 -7.23 -12.48
CA ASP A 103 2.50 -6.14 -11.83
C ASP A 103 3.57 -5.59 -12.79
N PRO A 104 3.53 -4.30 -13.16
CA PRO A 104 4.48 -3.70 -14.09
C PRO A 104 5.84 -3.39 -13.43
N PHE A 105 5.98 -3.62 -12.12
CA PHE A 105 7.16 -3.24 -11.38
C PHE A 105 8.41 -4.04 -11.79
N PRO A 106 9.57 -3.38 -12.06
CA PRO A 106 10.75 -4.07 -12.56
C PRO A 106 11.28 -5.19 -11.67
N LEU A 107 11.09 -5.11 -10.35
CA LEU A 107 11.53 -6.14 -9.41
C LEU A 107 10.44 -7.18 -9.10
N ARG A 108 9.33 -7.22 -9.87
CA ARG A 108 8.20 -8.13 -9.61
C ARG A 108 8.65 -9.56 -9.35
N ASP A 109 9.47 -10.12 -10.23
CA ASP A 109 9.83 -11.54 -10.14
C ASP A 109 10.78 -11.80 -8.96
N ALA A 110 11.68 -10.86 -8.66
CA ALA A 110 12.51 -10.93 -7.45
C ALA A 110 11.68 -10.84 -6.16
N LEU A 111 10.64 -10.01 -6.15
CA LEU A 111 9.71 -9.87 -5.03
C LEU A 111 8.65 -10.98 -4.95
N ALA A 112 8.59 -11.86 -5.94
CA ALA A 112 7.71 -13.04 -5.94
C ALA A 112 8.45 -14.33 -5.55
N ASP A 113 9.76 -14.24 -5.30
CA ASP A 113 10.58 -15.39 -4.92
C ASP A 113 10.05 -16.08 -3.65
N GLY A 114 9.94 -17.40 -3.70
CA GLY A 114 9.36 -18.22 -2.63
C GLY A 114 7.83 -18.20 -2.52
N GLN A 115 7.12 -17.46 -3.39
CA GLN A 115 5.65 -17.37 -3.36
C GLN A 115 5.02 -18.21 -4.47
N ARG A 116 3.85 -18.81 -4.20
CA ARG A 116 2.99 -19.38 -5.24
C ARG A 116 2.24 -18.25 -5.94
N ARG A 117 2.35 -18.16 -7.26
CA ARG A 117 1.65 -17.15 -8.07
C ARG A 117 0.40 -17.75 -8.69
N VAL A 118 -0.75 -17.10 -8.48
CA VAL A 118 -2.04 -17.53 -9.03
C VAL A 118 -2.67 -16.35 -9.76
N GLY A 119 -2.99 -16.57 -11.04
CA GLY A 119 -3.69 -15.59 -11.86
C GLY A 119 -5.20 -15.75 -11.70
N LEU A 120 -5.91 -14.76 -11.14
CA LEU A 120 -7.37 -14.74 -11.05
C LEU A 120 -7.94 -13.46 -11.66
N ASP A 121 -8.92 -13.60 -12.53
CA ASP A 121 -9.74 -12.50 -13.03
C ASP A 121 -11.05 -12.46 -12.22
N LEU A 122 -11.11 -11.60 -11.19
CA LEU A 122 -12.27 -11.52 -10.29
C LEU A 122 -13.54 -10.97 -10.96
N ASP A 123 -13.50 -10.59 -12.24
CA ASP A 123 -14.70 -10.37 -13.04
C ASP A 123 -15.38 -11.69 -13.46
N ASP A 124 -14.62 -12.80 -13.60
CA ASP A 124 -15.14 -14.14 -13.89
C ASP A 124 -15.71 -14.77 -12.59
N PRO A 125 -17.00 -15.19 -12.58
CA PRO A 125 -17.58 -15.88 -11.43
C PRO A 125 -16.80 -17.11 -10.94
N ARG A 126 -16.15 -17.86 -11.85
CA ARG A 126 -15.39 -19.07 -11.52
C ARG A 126 -14.10 -18.73 -10.77
N ASP A 127 -13.43 -17.66 -11.17
CA ASP A 127 -12.23 -17.18 -10.49
C ASP A 127 -12.59 -16.53 -9.15
N ARG A 128 -13.78 -15.91 -9.03
CA ARG A 128 -14.31 -15.48 -7.72
C ARG A 128 -14.56 -16.66 -6.79
N GLU A 129 -15.21 -17.72 -7.26
CA GLU A 129 -15.42 -18.94 -6.47
C GLU A 129 -14.07 -19.54 -6.03
N ARG A 130 -13.09 -19.58 -6.93
CA ARG A 130 -11.74 -20.04 -6.59
C ARG A 130 -11.03 -19.14 -5.57
N MET A 131 -11.24 -17.82 -5.64
CA MET A 131 -10.74 -16.88 -4.63
C MET A 131 -11.35 -17.17 -3.27
N LEU A 132 -12.66 -17.44 -3.20
CA LEU A 132 -13.35 -17.78 -1.94
C LEU A 132 -12.82 -19.09 -1.34
N GLN A 133 -12.57 -20.12 -2.16
CA GLN A 133 -11.95 -21.38 -1.72
C GLN A 133 -10.54 -21.15 -1.14
N LEU A 134 -9.74 -20.30 -1.80
CA LEU A 134 -8.41 -19.94 -1.29
C LEU A 134 -8.51 -19.18 0.05
N LEU A 135 -9.47 -18.27 0.18
CA LEU A 135 -9.71 -17.52 1.42
C LEU A 135 -10.15 -18.42 2.58
N GLU A 136 -11.01 -19.41 2.32
CA GLU A 136 -11.45 -20.40 3.32
C GLU A 136 -10.28 -21.19 3.92
N GLU A 137 -9.27 -21.45 3.09
CA GLU A 137 -8.05 -22.17 3.46
C GLU A 137 -6.96 -21.28 4.08
N SER A 138 -7.12 -19.96 4.06
CA SER A 138 -6.05 -19.03 4.45
C SER A 138 -6.20 -18.51 5.88
N ASP A 139 -5.06 -18.26 6.53
CA ASP A 139 -4.99 -17.70 7.88
C ASP A 139 -5.01 -16.16 7.88
N LEU A 140 -4.52 -15.55 6.80
CA LEU A 140 -4.39 -14.09 6.64
C LEU A 140 -4.53 -13.67 5.17
N LEU A 141 -5.32 -12.62 4.93
CA LEU A 141 -5.35 -11.85 3.70
C LEU A 141 -4.59 -10.53 3.90
N ILE A 142 -3.60 -10.27 3.04
CA ILE A 142 -2.89 -9.00 2.94
C ILE A 142 -3.28 -8.31 1.64
N ASP A 143 -4.01 -7.21 1.73
CA ASP A 143 -4.50 -6.45 0.57
C ASP A 143 -3.83 -5.07 0.48
N GLY A 144 -3.14 -4.82 -0.63
CA GLY A 144 -2.50 -3.56 -0.99
C GLY A 144 -3.32 -2.70 -1.95
N ASN A 145 -4.53 -3.12 -2.31
CA ASN A 145 -5.39 -2.35 -3.19
C ASN A 145 -6.08 -1.20 -2.42
N THR A 146 -6.63 -0.22 -3.16
CA THR A 146 -7.52 0.76 -2.52
C THR A 146 -8.74 0.03 -1.94
N PRO A 147 -9.30 0.44 -0.78
CA PRO A 147 -10.43 -0.24 -0.14
C PRO A 147 -11.65 -0.49 -1.05
N ARG A 148 -11.83 0.35 -2.07
CA ARG A 148 -12.87 0.21 -3.10
C ARG A 148 -12.75 -1.09 -3.91
N VAL A 149 -11.54 -1.59 -4.17
CA VAL A 149 -11.31 -2.75 -5.05
C VAL A 149 -11.96 -4.01 -4.48
N LEU A 150 -11.65 -4.35 -3.23
CA LEU A 150 -12.24 -5.52 -2.57
C LEU A 150 -13.76 -5.38 -2.45
N ARG A 151 -14.26 -4.18 -2.13
CA ARG A 151 -15.70 -3.89 -2.07
C ARG A 151 -16.41 -4.16 -3.40
N ASN A 152 -15.80 -3.80 -4.52
CA ASN A 152 -16.36 -4.05 -5.85
C ASN A 152 -16.51 -5.55 -6.17
N PHE A 153 -15.68 -6.39 -5.57
CA PHE A 153 -15.74 -7.85 -5.75
C PHE A 153 -16.51 -8.57 -4.63
N GLY A 154 -17.20 -7.84 -3.75
CA GLY A 154 -17.92 -8.43 -2.62
C GLY A 154 -17.02 -8.94 -1.49
N LEU A 155 -15.72 -8.61 -1.51
CA LEU A 155 -14.72 -9.02 -0.53
C LEU A 155 -14.44 -7.91 0.49
N ALA A 156 -15.45 -7.10 0.82
CA ALA A 156 -15.31 -6.04 1.80
C ALA A 156 -14.89 -6.62 3.18
N PRO A 157 -14.10 -5.90 4.00
CA PRO A 157 -13.58 -6.44 5.25
C PRO A 157 -14.65 -7.01 6.20
N GLU A 158 -15.79 -6.34 6.29
CA GLU A 158 -16.94 -6.77 7.08
C GLU A 158 -17.64 -8.02 6.52
N VAL A 159 -17.59 -8.23 5.19
CA VAL A 159 -18.09 -9.45 4.57
C VAL A 159 -17.12 -10.60 4.85
N LEU A 160 -15.83 -10.38 4.63
CA LEU A 160 -14.79 -11.39 4.91
C LEU A 160 -14.80 -11.82 6.38
N ALA A 161 -14.97 -10.89 7.32
CA ALA A 161 -15.04 -11.21 8.76
C ALA A 161 -16.28 -12.06 9.11
N ARG A 162 -17.38 -11.89 8.38
CA ARG A 162 -18.61 -12.68 8.56
C ARG A 162 -18.51 -14.06 7.92
N GLU A 163 -18.06 -14.14 6.67
CA GLU A 163 -18.00 -15.40 5.91
C GLU A 163 -16.81 -16.27 6.35
N PHE A 164 -15.70 -15.65 6.74
CA PHE A 164 -14.45 -16.33 7.11
C PHE A 164 -13.99 -15.85 8.50
N PRO A 165 -14.64 -16.27 9.60
CA PRO A 165 -14.37 -15.73 10.94
C PRO A 165 -12.97 -16.04 11.49
N LYS A 166 -12.23 -16.97 10.85
CA LYS A 166 -10.83 -17.28 11.17
C LYS A 166 -9.82 -16.50 10.32
N LEU A 167 -10.27 -15.91 9.21
CA LEU A 167 -9.43 -15.19 8.28
C LEU A 167 -9.07 -13.82 8.86
N ARG A 168 -7.79 -13.62 9.13
CA ARG A 168 -7.27 -12.32 9.55
C ARG A 168 -7.08 -11.43 8.34
N GLN A 169 -7.12 -10.11 8.55
CA GLN A 169 -7.06 -9.15 7.46
C GLN A 169 -6.08 -8.03 7.78
N LEU A 170 -5.20 -7.75 6.82
CA LEU A 170 -4.25 -6.66 6.85
C LEU A 170 -4.35 -5.84 5.56
N ALA A 171 -4.86 -4.62 5.66
CA ALA A 171 -4.90 -3.67 4.55
C ALA A 171 -3.65 -2.79 4.55
N LEU A 172 -2.87 -2.81 3.47
CA LEU A 172 -1.78 -1.88 3.18
C LEU A 172 -2.31 -0.78 2.26
N THR A 173 -2.42 0.43 2.79
CA THR A 173 -3.00 1.57 2.08
C THR A 173 -1.98 2.70 1.95
N ALA A 174 -2.15 3.58 0.97
CA ALA A 174 -1.28 4.75 0.85
C ALA A 174 -1.33 5.63 2.10
N PHE A 175 -2.53 5.77 2.68
CA PHE A 175 -2.82 6.65 3.79
C PHE A 175 -3.64 5.94 4.87
N SER A 176 -3.25 6.11 6.14
CA SER A 176 -3.90 5.42 7.27
C SER A 176 -5.34 5.82 7.53
N ASP A 177 -5.71 7.05 7.20
CA ASP A 177 -6.98 7.71 7.54
C ASP A 177 -7.77 8.16 6.30
N ASP A 178 -7.34 7.76 5.10
CA ASP A 178 -7.88 8.24 3.84
C ASP A 178 -7.85 7.15 2.76
N ASP A 179 -8.99 6.95 2.09
CA ASP A 179 -9.19 5.88 1.10
C ASP A 179 -8.79 6.26 -0.33
N ARG A 180 -8.22 7.46 -0.53
CA ARG A 180 -7.70 7.86 -1.83
C ARG A 180 -6.60 6.91 -2.32
N PRO A 181 -6.51 6.68 -3.64
CA PRO A 181 -5.35 6.01 -4.21
C PRO A 181 -4.09 6.82 -3.93
N GLY A 182 -2.97 6.13 -3.77
CA GLY A 182 -1.67 6.76 -3.62
C GLY A 182 -0.55 5.75 -3.80
N TYR A 183 0.62 6.26 -4.14
CA TYR A 183 1.87 5.52 -4.19
C TYR A 183 2.85 6.14 -3.21
N GLY A 184 3.99 5.48 -2.98
CA GLY A 184 4.93 5.89 -1.96
C GLY A 184 5.36 7.35 -1.98
N LEU A 185 5.48 8.01 -3.14
CA LEU A 185 5.82 9.45 -3.18
C LEU A 185 4.74 10.34 -2.54
N ALA A 186 3.47 10.00 -2.71
CA ALA A 186 2.39 10.72 -2.03
C ALA A 186 2.42 10.43 -0.52
N ALA A 187 2.72 9.19 -0.14
CA ALA A 187 2.92 8.83 1.26
C ALA A 187 4.17 9.50 1.88
N GLU A 188 5.22 9.77 1.11
CA GLU A 188 6.40 10.55 1.52
C GLU A 188 6.02 11.99 1.86
N CYS A 189 5.18 12.61 1.02
CA CYS A 189 4.64 13.93 1.29
C CYS A 189 3.79 13.94 2.57
N ARG A 190 2.83 13.00 2.69
CA ARG A 190 1.88 12.97 3.80
C ARG A 190 2.51 12.55 5.13
N GLY A 191 3.44 11.58 5.11
CA GLY A 191 4.17 11.08 6.27
C GLY A 191 5.35 11.96 6.70
N GLY A 192 5.58 13.07 6.01
CA GLY A 192 6.62 14.06 6.34
C GLY A 192 8.05 13.67 5.96
N TRP A 193 8.24 12.58 5.20
CA TRP A 193 9.55 12.21 4.68
C TRP A 193 10.10 13.29 3.74
N ALA A 194 9.26 13.82 2.85
CA ALA A 194 9.68 14.84 1.90
C ALA A 194 10.09 16.16 2.58
N ALA A 195 9.51 16.45 3.75
CA ALA A 195 9.74 17.68 4.52
C ALA A 195 11.07 17.70 5.30
N ARG A 196 11.87 16.62 5.23
CA ARG A 196 13.17 16.54 5.92
C ARG A 196 14.26 17.43 5.32
N THR A 197 14.03 18.03 4.16
CA THR A 197 14.93 18.96 3.48
C THR A 197 14.23 20.28 3.20
N ASP A 198 15.01 21.35 3.05
CA ASP A 198 14.51 22.65 2.58
C ASP A 198 15.24 23.05 1.28
N PRO A 199 14.53 23.15 0.13
CA PRO A 199 13.11 22.86 -0.04
C PRO A 199 12.79 21.35 0.11
N PRO A 200 11.51 20.97 0.31
CA PRO A 200 11.10 19.56 0.36
C PRO A 200 11.50 18.80 -0.91
N ARG A 201 11.97 17.56 -0.74
CA ARG A 201 12.43 16.72 -1.86
C ARG A 201 11.93 15.29 -1.75
N LEU A 202 11.47 14.77 -2.90
CA LEU A 202 11.13 13.38 -3.08
C LEU A 202 12.35 12.57 -3.55
N GLY A 203 12.39 11.30 -3.16
CA GLY A 203 13.38 10.36 -3.69
C GLY A 203 13.11 10.03 -5.16
N ARG A 204 14.14 9.52 -5.87
CA ARG A 204 13.94 8.91 -7.22
C ARG A 204 13.08 7.65 -7.15
N THR A 205 13.16 6.96 -6.02
CA THR A 205 12.36 5.79 -5.66
C THR A 205 11.76 6.06 -4.30
N SER A 206 10.56 5.54 -4.08
CA SER A 206 9.93 5.61 -2.77
C SER A 206 10.72 4.82 -1.74
N THR A 207 11.15 5.50 -0.68
CA THR A 207 11.77 4.87 0.49
C THR A 207 10.72 4.27 1.41
N VAL A 208 9.49 4.77 1.35
CA VAL A 208 8.43 4.46 2.31
C VAL A 208 7.72 3.15 2.00
N ASP A 209 7.69 2.75 0.72
CA ASP A 209 7.13 1.47 0.32
C ASP A 209 7.88 0.27 0.94
N PRO A 210 9.21 0.13 0.81
CA PRO A 210 9.92 -0.99 1.41
C PRO A 210 9.86 -0.95 2.94
N ILE A 211 9.88 0.23 3.57
CA ILE A 211 9.71 0.37 5.02
C ILE A 211 8.35 -0.17 5.45
N ALA A 212 7.28 0.28 4.81
CA ALA A 212 5.93 -0.17 5.11
C ALA A 212 5.76 -1.68 4.83
N GLY A 213 6.37 -2.20 3.77
CA GLY A 213 6.37 -3.64 3.47
C GLY A 213 7.01 -4.49 4.57
N LEU A 214 8.11 -4.01 5.17
CA LEU A 214 8.76 -4.67 6.31
C LEU A 214 7.94 -4.54 7.61
N ILE A 215 7.37 -3.36 7.89
CA ILE A 215 6.47 -3.17 9.03
C ILE A 215 5.26 -4.09 8.91
N ALA A 216 4.66 -4.17 7.72
CA ALA A 216 3.57 -5.07 7.42
C ALA A 216 3.94 -6.54 7.61
N ALA A 217 5.17 -6.96 7.30
CA ALA A 217 5.62 -8.33 7.57
C ALA A 217 5.63 -8.61 9.07
N VAL A 218 6.14 -7.68 9.89
CA VAL A 218 6.10 -7.82 11.35
C VAL A 218 4.66 -7.81 11.87
N THR A 219 3.79 -6.94 11.34
CA THR A 219 2.36 -6.92 11.69
C THR A 219 1.68 -8.24 11.31
N ALA A 220 1.97 -8.80 10.13
CA ALA A 220 1.44 -10.08 9.69
C ALA A 220 1.87 -11.23 10.61
N VAL A 221 3.14 -11.26 11.03
CA VAL A 221 3.62 -12.26 12.00
C VAL A 221 2.86 -12.16 13.33
N ASN A 222 2.64 -10.93 13.82
CA ASN A 222 1.85 -10.69 15.04
C ASN A 222 0.40 -11.13 14.91
N LEU A 223 -0.22 -10.83 13.77
CA LEU A 223 -1.59 -11.26 13.47
C LEU A 223 -1.68 -12.79 13.49
N LEU A 224 -0.74 -13.48 12.83
CA LEU A 224 -0.71 -14.93 12.78
C LEU A 224 -0.49 -15.58 14.16
N ALA A 225 0.30 -14.94 15.04
CA ALA A 225 0.60 -15.44 16.37
C ALA A 225 -0.48 -15.15 17.44
N THR A 226 -1.45 -14.28 17.16
CA THR A 226 -2.48 -13.84 18.12
C THR A 226 -3.87 -14.34 17.76
N THR A 227 -4.78 -14.39 18.75
CA THR A 227 -6.20 -14.71 18.56
C THR A 227 -6.92 -13.63 17.74
N PRO A 228 -8.05 -13.96 17.07
CA PRO A 228 -8.61 -13.11 16.03
C PRO A 228 -8.86 -11.68 16.51
N VAL A 229 -8.30 -10.73 15.76
CA VAL A 229 -8.42 -9.29 15.95
C VAL A 229 -9.25 -8.69 14.83
N ALA A 230 -9.80 -7.51 15.08
CA ALA A 230 -10.43 -6.70 14.04
C ALA A 230 -9.47 -6.48 12.84
N PRO A 231 -9.99 -6.26 11.62
CA PRO A 231 -9.15 -5.95 10.46
C PRO A 231 -8.16 -4.83 10.76
N VAL A 232 -6.88 -5.05 10.43
CA VAL A 232 -5.82 -4.07 10.66
C VAL A 232 -5.55 -3.29 9.39
N ARG A 233 -5.38 -1.97 9.53
CA ARG A 233 -4.97 -1.08 8.44
C ARG A 233 -3.60 -0.48 8.76
N LEU A 234 -2.70 -0.57 7.79
CA LEU A 234 -1.39 0.08 7.82
C LEU A 234 -1.30 1.08 6.65
N GLY A 235 -1.00 2.34 6.97
CA GLY A 235 -0.74 3.38 5.98
C GLY A 235 0.76 3.45 5.65
N LEU A 236 1.12 3.60 4.36
CA LEU A 236 2.51 3.86 3.96
C LEU A 236 3.04 5.13 4.65
N ASP A 237 2.21 6.16 4.76
CA ASP A 237 2.49 7.41 5.46
C ASP A 237 2.82 7.21 6.95
N THR A 238 2.12 6.29 7.63
CA THR A 238 2.40 5.97 9.04
C THR A 238 3.66 5.14 9.25
N GLY A 239 4.06 4.31 8.27
CA GLY A 239 5.32 3.54 8.35
C GLY A 239 6.55 4.45 8.48
N VAL A 240 6.51 5.63 7.88
CA VAL A 240 7.55 6.66 7.97
C VAL A 240 7.62 7.27 9.37
N ALA A 241 6.46 7.62 9.93
CA ALA A 241 6.36 8.19 11.27
C ALA A 241 6.98 7.24 12.32
N TYR A 242 6.75 5.94 12.16
CA TYR A 242 7.37 4.91 12.99
C TYR A 242 8.91 4.87 12.88
N LEU A 243 9.47 5.00 11.67
CA LEU A 243 10.92 5.05 11.50
C LEU A 243 11.52 6.29 12.17
N PHE A 244 10.89 7.46 11.99
CA PHE A 244 11.32 8.69 12.67
C PHE A 244 11.33 8.49 14.19
N ASP A 245 10.30 7.88 14.76
CA ASP A 245 10.20 7.58 16.19
C ASP A 245 11.35 6.67 16.70
N VAL A 246 11.66 5.58 15.99
CA VAL A 246 12.80 4.70 16.35
C VAL A 246 14.13 5.47 16.36
N VAL A 247 14.37 6.31 15.35
CA VAL A 247 15.60 7.12 15.27
C VAL A 247 15.66 8.17 16.38
N HIS A 248 14.55 8.87 16.66
CA HIS A 248 14.50 9.87 17.73
C HIS A 248 14.73 9.22 19.10
N ARG A 249 14.08 8.09 19.41
CA ARG A 249 14.27 7.38 20.69
C ARG A 249 15.70 6.90 20.92
N ARG A 250 16.41 6.44 19.88
CA ARG A 250 17.84 6.08 20.01
C ARG A 250 18.69 7.29 20.36
N ARG A 251 18.48 8.43 19.66
CA ARG A 251 19.19 9.68 19.94
C ARG A 251 18.98 10.19 21.37
N SER A 252 17.75 10.06 21.90
CA SER A 252 17.42 10.44 23.28
C SER A 252 18.07 9.53 24.32
N LYS A 253 18.21 8.23 24.02
CA LYS A 253 18.84 7.24 24.94
C LYS A 253 20.37 7.27 24.92
N GLU A 254 20.99 7.68 23.83
CA GLU A 254 22.46 7.68 23.66
C GLU A 254 23.16 8.95 24.18
N GLY A 255 22.43 9.96 24.70
CA GLY A 255 23.04 11.14 25.36
C GLY A 255 24.00 11.98 24.49
N GLY A 256 23.99 11.79 23.17
CA GLY A 256 25.04 12.28 22.27
C GLY A 256 24.71 13.62 21.62
N ARG A 257 25.43 14.67 22.04
CA ARG A 257 25.68 15.89 21.25
C ARG A 257 26.30 15.49 19.90
N PHE A 258 25.63 15.78 18.80
CA PHE A 258 26.28 16.02 17.52
C PHE A 258 26.04 17.48 17.16
N SER A 259 27.13 18.18 16.84
CA SER A 259 27.17 19.59 16.46
C SER A 259 26.14 19.91 15.37
N GLU A 260 25.37 20.97 15.58
CA GLU A 260 24.57 21.65 14.56
C GLU A 260 25.48 21.96 13.35
N GLY A 261 25.34 21.19 12.27
CA GLY A 261 26.17 21.42 11.09
C GLY A 261 26.15 20.32 10.03
N GLY A 262 25.73 19.10 10.37
CA GLY A 262 25.58 18.02 9.40
C GLY A 262 24.24 18.10 8.66
N ARG A 263 24.19 18.77 7.51
CA ARG A 263 23.07 18.60 6.55
C ARG A 263 23.05 17.16 6.07
N LEU A 264 21.85 16.57 5.99
CA LEU A 264 21.57 15.31 5.28
C LEU A 264 21.73 15.48 3.77
#